data_AF-A0A1B9G146-F1
#
_entry.id   AF-A0A1B9G146-F1
#
_cell.length_a   1.000
_cell.length_b   1.000
_cell.length_c   1.000
_cell.angle_alpha   90.00
_cell.angle_beta   90.00
_cell.angle_gamma   90.00
#
_symmetry.space_group_name_H-M   'P 1'
#
loop_
_entity.id
_entity.type
_entity.pdbx_description
1 polymer ?
#
loop_
_entity_poly.entity_id
_entity_poly.type
_entity_poly.pdbx_seq_one_letter_code
_entity_poly.pdbx_strand_id
1 'polypeptide(L)' 'MCKQVDCPNDGKPTWWGCGAHIEIALAGVPEQERCQCPHVPVEGKPGVYEVRKQDK' A
#
# COMPACT_ATOMS: atom_id res chain seq x y z
N MET A 1 0.87 -11.08 -6.33
CA MET A 1 -0.33 -11.01 -5.47
C MET A 1 -0.29 -9.71 -4.71
N CYS A 2 -1.41 -8.96 -4.72
CA CYS A 2 -1.53 -7.82 -3.82
C CYS A 2 -1.75 -8.34 -2.40
N LYS A 3 -1.18 -7.66 -1.41
CA LYS A 3 -1.33 -8.02 0.00
C LYS A 3 -1.54 -6.77 0.85
N GLN A 4 -2.22 -6.94 1.98
CA GLN A 4 -2.24 -5.96 3.06
C GLN A 4 -0.85 -5.85 3.67
N VAL A 5 -0.39 -4.63 3.91
CA VAL A 5 0.84 -4.31 4.64
C VAL A 5 0.58 -3.07 5.50
N ASP A 6 1.35 -2.88 6.57
CA ASP A 6 1.28 -1.65 7.34
C ASP A 6 2.14 -0.56 6.68
N CYS A 7 1.61 0.65 6.61
CA CYS A 7 2.33 1.77 6.05
C CYS A 7 3.48 2.18 6.97
N PRO A 8 4.70 2.38 6.44
CA PRO A 8 5.84 2.74 7.25
C PRO A 8 5.84 4.20 7.74
N ASN A 9 4.92 5.05 7.24
CA ASN A 9 4.83 6.47 7.59
C ASN A 9 3.82 6.72 8.72
N ASP A 10 2.62 6.14 8.64
CA ASP A 10 1.52 6.39 9.56
C ASP A 10 1.07 5.14 10.35
N GLY A 11 1.63 3.97 10.05
CA GLY A 11 1.28 2.70 10.69
C GLY A 11 -0.11 2.17 10.31
N LYS A 12 -0.79 2.81 9.36
CA LYS A 12 -2.13 2.41 8.92
C LYS A 12 -2.08 1.25 7.93
N PRO A 13 -3.11 0.39 7.88
CA PRO A 13 -3.24 -0.61 6.84
C PRO A 13 -3.20 0.02 5.44
N THR A 14 -2.32 -0.51 4.60
CA THR A 14 -2.17 -0.18 3.18
C THR A 14 -1.98 -1.46 2.36
N TRP A 15 -1.75 -1.30 1.07
CA TRP A 15 -1.57 -2.41 0.15
C TRP A 15 -0.20 -2.34 -0.53
N TRP A 16 0.32 -3.51 -0.88
CA TRP A 16 1.50 -3.67 -1.74
C TRP A 16 1.12 -4.60 -2.90
N GLY A 17 1.41 -4.22 -4.14
CA GLY A 17 1.06 -5.05 -5.30
C GLY A 17 0.86 -4.27 -6.59
N CYS A 18 -0.04 -4.73 -7.47
CA CYS A 18 -0.23 -4.15 -8.80
C CYS A 18 -1.27 -3.03 -8.91
N GLY A 19 -1.97 -2.66 -7.83
CA GLY A 19 -2.97 -1.60 -7.83
C GLY A 19 -4.35 -1.98 -8.39
N ALA A 20 -4.47 -3.14 -9.03
CA ALA A 20 -5.78 -3.65 -9.50
C ALA A 20 -6.58 -4.37 -8.40
N HIS A 21 -5.93 -4.81 -7.31
CA HIS A 21 -6.57 -5.62 -6.26
C HIS A 21 -6.52 -4.92 -4.89
N ILE A 22 -6.67 -3.60 -4.87
CA ILE A 22 -6.62 -2.78 -3.65
C ILE A 22 -7.77 -3.17 -2.71
N GLU A 23 -8.99 -3.22 -3.22
CA GLU A 23 -10.18 -3.55 -2.42
C GLU A 23 -10.12 -4.95 -1.82
N ILE A 24 -9.50 -5.90 -2.53
CA ILE A 24 -9.31 -7.27 -2.02
C ILE A 24 -8.19 -7.28 -0.98
N ALA A 25 -7.10 -6.55 -1.21
CA ALA A 25 -6.00 -6.44 -0.27
C ALA A 25 -6.40 -5.72 1.03
N LEU A 26 -7.40 -4.83 0.98
CA LEU A 26 -7.91 -4.05 2.11
C LEU A 26 -9.32 -4.49 2.52
N ALA A 27 -9.71 -5.72 2.19
CA ALA A 27 -11.01 -6.25 2.55
C ALA A 27 -11.17 -6.27 4.08
N GLY A 28 -12.21 -5.62 4.59
CA GLY A 28 -12.47 -5.49 6.03
C GLY A 28 -11.79 -4.29 6.70
N VAL A 29 -10.96 -3.52 6.00
CA VAL A 29 -10.42 -2.25 6.49
C VAL A 29 -11.34 -1.11 6.06
N PRO A 30 -11.98 -0.39 7.00
CA PRO A 30 -12.77 0.81 6.70
C PRO A 30 -11.92 1.86 5.98
N GLU A 31 -12.48 2.58 5.02
CA GLU A 31 -11.74 3.58 4.22
C GLU A 31 -11.02 4.64 5.08
N GLN A 32 -11.61 4.97 6.23
CA GLN A 32 -11.08 5.95 7.19
C GLN A 32 -9.80 5.45 7.90
N GLU A 33 -9.65 4.14 8.02
CA GLU A 33 -8.49 3.49 8.64
C GLU A 33 -7.40 3.16 7.62
N ARG A 34 -7.71 3.24 6.31
CA ARG A 34 -6.72 3.00 5.24
C ARG A 34 -5.70 4.15 5.20
N CYS A 35 -4.46 3.79 4.88
CA CYS A 35 -3.42 4.75 4.58
C CYS A 35 -3.74 5.54 3.31
N GLN A 36 -3.47 6.85 3.32
CA GLN A 36 -3.60 7.74 2.16
C GLN A 36 -2.25 8.18 1.56
N CYS A 37 -1.14 7.60 2.03
CA CYS A 37 0.17 7.91 1.48
C CYS A 37 0.26 7.52 -0.01
N PRO A 38 1.03 8.28 -0.81
CA PRO A 38 1.19 7.99 -2.23
C PRO A 38 1.95 6.67 -2.43
N HIS A 39 1.42 5.81 -3.30
CA HIS A 39 2.09 4.61 -3.76
C HIS A 39 3.01 4.92 -4.93
N VAL A 40 4.26 4.48 -4.85
CA VAL A 40 5.27 4.65 -5.89
C VAL A 40 5.65 3.31 -6.51
N PRO A 41 6.09 3.28 -7.78
CA PRO A 41 6.60 2.07 -8.39
C PRO A 41 7.81 1.52 -7.62
N VAL A 42 7.84 0.20 -7.43
CA VAL A 42 8.97 -0.50 -6.81
C VAL A 42 10.08 -0.66 -7.85
N GLU A 43 11.26 -0.19 -7.50
CA GLU A 43 12.44 -0.32 -8.36
C GLU A 43 12.80 -1.80 -8.58
N GLY A 44 13.04 -2.18 -9.83
CA GLY A 44 13.32 -3.57 -10.21
C GLY A 44 12.11 -4.52 -10.21
N LYS A 45 10.89 -4.03 -9.93
CA LYS A 45 9.65 -4.83 -10.01
C LYS A 45 8.57 -4.10 -10.82
N PRO A 46 8.58 -4.25 -12.16
CA PRO A 46 7.57 -3.64 -13.02
C PRO A 46 6.15 -4.01 -12.61
N GLY A 47 5.26 -3.02 -12.55
CA GLY A 47 3.86 -3.22 -12.19
C GLY A 47 3.62 -3.54 -10.72
N VAL A 48 4.58 -3.24 -9.84
CA VAL A 48 4.42 -3.33 -8.39
C VAL A 48 4.58 -1.94 -7.78
N TYR A 49 3.72 -1.62 -6.83
CA TYR A 49 3.64 -0.34 -6.14
C TYR A 49 3.72 -0.56 -4.62
N GLU A 50 4.34 0.40 -3.94
CA GLU A 50 4.52 0.41 -2.49
C GLU A 50 4.43 1.82 -1.91
N VAL A 51 4.13 1.92 -0.62
CA VAL A 51 4.37 3.16 0.13
C VAL A 51 5.80 3.15 0.64
N ARG A 52 6.63 4.09 0.20
CA ARG A 52 7.99 4.25 0.74
C ARG A 52 7.95 5.06 2.03
N LYS A 53 8.77 4.65 3.00
CA LYS A 53 9.03 5.43 4.20
C LYS A 53 9.74 6.72 3.77
N GLN A 54 9.21 7.86 4.20
CA GLN A 54 9.92 9.12 4.07
C GLN A 54 10.87 9.23 5.27
N ASP A 55 12.14 8.88 5.09
CA ASP A 55 13.17 9.24 6.04
C ASP A 55 13.37 10.75 5.95
N LYS A 56 12.89 11.48 6.97
CA LYS A 56 13.15 12.91 7.14
C LYS A 56 14.58 13.12 7.61
#